data_AF-A0A914G688-F1
#
_entry.id   AF-A0A914G688-F1
#
_cell.length_a   1.000
_cell.length_b   1.000
_cell.length_c   1.000
_cell.angle_alpha   90.00
_cell.angle_beta   90.00
_cell.angle_gamma   90.00
#
_symmetry.space_group_name_H-M   'P 1'
#
loop_
_entity.id
_entity.type
_entity.pdbx_description
1 polymer ?
#
loop_
_entity_poly.entity_id
_entity_poly.type
_entity_poly.pdbx_seq_one_letter_code
_entity_poly.pdbx_strand_id
1 'polypeptide(L)'
;ALIYILIEFNFGLPWQKERDRHKLEIRKLNIPDDVLLKNFPEELHPIVPHLRQLNMYNRPDYLLIYNCFLKLLAKHKIKYSEKYDWETDEQLAKLRQQYSKPAAYEDATEFFKSDPVGINEPPLPGQSTKSTATMDDIDNMLKRAKNNNIEK
;
A
#
# COMPACT_ATOMS: atom_id res chain seq x y z
N ALA A 1 -7.99 -1.78 -7.18
CA ALA A 1 -7.90 -0.38 -7.60
C ALA A 1 -6.47 0.03 -7.98
N LEU A 2 -5.48 -0.20 -7.11
CA LEU A 2 -4.07 0.19 -7.30
C LEU A 2 -3.51 -0.07 -8.71
N ILE A 3 -3.61 -1.30 -9.23
CA ILE A 3 -3.02 -1.65 -10.52
C ILE A 3 -3.59 -0.83 -11.68
N TYR A 4 -4.89 -0.50 -11.67
CA TYR A 4 -5.46 0.35 -12.72
C TYR A 4 -4.90 1.77 -12.68
N ILE A 5 -4.64 2.31 -11.48
CA ILE A 5 -4.02 3.63 -11.31
C ILE A 5 -2.58 3.61 -11.85
N LEU A 6 -1.83 2.56 -11.54
CA LEU A 6 -0.45 2.42 -12.03
C LEU A 6 -0.42 2.29 -13.56
N ILE A 7 -1.33 1.52 -14.15
CA ILE A 7 -1.46 1.42 -15.61
C ILE A 7 -1.84 2.79 -16.21
N GLU A 8 -2.78 3.49 -15.59
CA GLU A 8 -3.23 4.81 -16.01
C GLU A 8 -2.08 5.83 -16.01
N PHE A 9 -1.25 5.84 -14.96
CA PHE A 9 -0.08 6.74 -14.87
C PHE A 9 0.99 6.45 -15.90
N ASN A 10 1.14 5.20 -16.35
CA ASN A 10 2.15 4.84 -17.34
C ASN A 10 1.70 5.13 -18.78
N PHE A 11 0.50 4.67 -19.18
CA PHE A 11 0.07 4.75 -20.59
C PHE A 11 -1.43 5.05 -20.78
N GLY A 12 -2.20 5.19 -19.70
CA GLY A 12 -3.65 5.35 -19.76
C GLY A 12 -4.41 4.03 -19.89
N LEU A 13 -5.71 4.05 -19.56
CA LEU A 13 -6.57 2.86 -19.63
C LEU A 13 -7.30 2.77 -20.99
N PRO A 14 -7.54 1.55 -21.52
CA PRO A 14 -8.23 1.36 -22.81
C PRO A 14 -9.65 1.93 -22.90
N TRP A 15 -10.27 2.24 -21.75
CA TRP A 15 -11.63 2.81 -21.65
C TRP A 15 -11.67 4.28 -21.26
N GLN A 16 -10.54 5.00 -21.30
CA GLN A 16 -10.47 6.41 -20.89
C GLN A 16 -11.49 7.33 -21.61
N LYS A 17 -11.90 6.97 -22.84
CA LYS A 17 -12.87 7.74 -23.63
C LYS A 17 -14.32 7.25 -23.51
N GLU A 18 -14.56 6.12 -22.84
CA GLU A 18 -15.90 5.53 -22.72
C GLU A 18 -16.69 6.23 -21.61
N ARG A 19 -17.80 6.87 -21.97
CA ARG A 19 -18.68 7.58 -21.02
C ARG A 19 -19.86 6.73 -20.56
N ASP A 20 -20.22 5.71 -21.32
CA ASP A 20 -21.30 4.80 -20.98
C ASP A 20 -20.85 3.81 -19.89
N ARG A 21 -21.50 3.90 -18.73
CA ARG A 21 -21.18 3.09 -17.56
C ARG A 21 -21.31 1.60 -17.83
N HIS A 22 -22.36 1.17 -18.54
CA HIS A 22 -22.61 -0.25 -18.75
C HIS A 22 -21.57 -0.86 -19.70
N LYS A 23 -21.24 -0.13 -20.78
CA LYS A 23 -20.16 -0.55 -21.69
C LYS A 23 -18.80 -0.60 -20.99
N LEU A 24 -18.55 0.35 -20.10
CA LEU A 24 -17.32 0.40 -19.31
C LEU A 24 -17.21 -0.77 -18.33
N GLU A 25 -18.31 -1.13 -17.65
CA GLU A 25 -18.37 -2.31 -16.77
C GLU A 25 -18.10 -3.60 -17.55
N ILE A 26 -18.78 -3.81 -18.69
CA ILE A 26 -18.55 -4.98 -19.55
C ILE A 26 -17.09 -5.05 -20.03
N ARG A 27 -16.52 -3.91 -20.44
CA ARG A 27 -15.14 -3.86 -20.91
C ARG A 27 -14.14 -4.17 -19.80
N LYS A 28 -14.37 -3.66 -18.58
CA LYS A 28 -13.50 -3.95 -17.42
C LYS A 28 -13.50 -5.42 -17.05
N LEU A 29 -14.66 -6.08 -17.12
CA LEU A 29 -14.80 -7.49 -16.80
C LEU A 29 -14.16 -8.41 -17.84
N ASN A 30 -14.28 -8.06 -19.12
CA ASN A 30 -13.91 -8.95 -20.23
C ASN A 30 -12.56 -8.65 -20.88
N ILE A 31 -11.83 -7.62 -20.44
CA ILE A 31 -10.53 -7.31 -21.04
C ILE A 31 -9.51 -8.43 -20.76
N PRO A 32 -8.80 -8.96 -21.78
CA PRO A 32 -7.73 -9.93 -21.56
C PRO A 32 -6.49 -9.24 -20.99
N ASP A 33 -5.72 -9.98 -20.19
CA ASP A 33 -4.56 -9.45 -19.47
C ASP A 33 -3.47 -8.98 -20.45
N ASP A 34 -3.27 -9.69 -21.56
CA ASP A 34 -2.31 -9.31 -22.60
C ASP A 34 -2.57 -7.92 -23.19
N VAL A 35 -3.86 -7.55 -23.33
CA VAL A 35 -4.24 -6.23 -23.85
C VAL A 35 -4.11 -5.17 -22.78
N LEU A 36 -4.47 -5.50 -21.54
CA LEU A 36 -4.37 -4.58 -20.40
C LEU A 36 -2.91 -4.26 -20.04
N LEU A 37 -2.01 -5.23 -20.19
CA LEU A 37 -0.61 -5.16 -19.75
C LEU A 37 0.39 -4.95 -20.89
N LYS A 38 -0.06 -4.81 -22.14
CA LYS A 38 0.79 -4.75 -23.34
C LYS A 38 2.00 -3.80 -23.24
N ASN A 39 1.83 -2.64 -22.61
CA ASN A 39 2.89 -1.65 -22.43
C ASN A 39 3.37 -1.54 -20.98
N PHE A 40 2.84 -2.37 -20.07
CA PHE A 40 3.19 -2.32 -18.65
C PHE A 40 4.49 -3.10 -18.40
N PRO A 41 5.32 -2.74 -17.40
CA PRO A 41 6.54 -3.48 -17.12
C PRO A 41 6.30 -4.96 -16.83
N GLU A 42 7.07 -5.82 -17.50
CA GLU A 42 6.96 -7.29 -17.42
C GLU A 42 7.11 -7.81 -15.99
N GLU A 43 7.90 -7.13 -15.15
CA GLU A 43 8.10 -7.47 -13.75
C GLU A 43 6.80 -7.44 -12.94
N LEU A 44 5.84 -6.61 -13.35
CA LEU A 44 4.56 -6.41 -12.67
C LEU A 44 3.43 -7.25 -13.28
N HIS A 45 3.65 -7.90 -14.44
CA HIS A 45 2.64 -8.74 -15.09
C HIS A 45 2.06 -9.83 -14.18
N PRO A 46 2.85 -10.52 -13.32
CA PRO A 46 2.31 -11.56 -12.44
C PRO A 46 1.23 -11.09 -11.46
N ILE A 47 1.15 -9.78 -11.18
CA ILE A 47 0.19 -9.24 -10.20
C ILE A 47 -1.25 -9.36 -10.70
N VAL A 48 -1.52 -9.10 -11.98
CA VAL A 48 -2.91 -9.10 -12.49
C VAL A 48 -3.54 -10.50 -12.47
N PRO A 49 -2.89 -11.56 -13.00
CA PRO A 49 -3.43 -12.91 -12.92
C PRO A 49 -3.67 -13.36 -11.48
N HIS A 50 -2.73 -13.05 -10.57
CA HIS A 50 -2.89 -13.34 -9.15
C HIS A 50 -4.14 -12.68 -8.57
N LEU A 51 -4.31 -11.37 -8.76
CA LEU A 51 -5.47 -10.65 -8.24
C LEU A 51 -6.80 -11.11 -8.84
N ARG A 52 -6.82 -11.59 -10.10
CA ARG A 52 -8.02 -12.12 -10.75
C ARG A 52 -8.47 -13.47 -10.19
N GLN A 53 -7.55 -14.25 -9.62
CA GLN A 53 -7.87 -15.55 -9.01
C GLN A 53 -8.40 -15.41 -7.58
N LEU A 54 -8.17 -14.27 -6.93
CA LEU A 54 -8.61 -14.04 -5.56
C LEU A 54 -10.12 -13.85 -5.48
N ASN A 55 -10.71 -14.48 -4.47
CA ASN A 55 -12.07 -14.17 -4.01
C ASN A 55 -12.04 -13.36 -2.70
N MET A 56 -13.21 -13.00 -2.19
CA MET A 56 -13.38 -12.22 -0.97
C MET A 56 -12.84 -12.87 0.32
N TYR A 57 -12.56 -14.17 0.30
CA TYR A 57 -12.00 -14.92 1.42
C TYR A 57 -10.48 -15.12 1.30
N ASN A 58 -9.90 -14.82 0.13
CA ASN A 58 -8.48 -15.01 -0.09
C ASN A 58 -7.70 -13.74 0.26
N ARG A 59 -6.67 -13.90 1.09
CA ARG A 59 -5.67 -12.85 1.31
C ARG A 59 -4.80 -12.71 0.04
N PRO A 60 -4.62 -11.50 -0.51
CA PRO A 60 -3.65 -11.29 -1.55
C PRO A 60 -2.24 -11.62 -1.06
N ASP A 61 -1.47 -12.36 -1.85
CA ASP A 61 -0.01 -12.48 -1.67
C ASP A 61 0.67 -11.11 -1.85
N TYR A 62 0.81 -10.38 -0.75
CA TYR A 62 1.50 -9.10 -0.71
C TYR A 62 3.01 -9.23 -0.89
N LEU A 63 3.58 -10.40 -0.58
CA LEU A 63 5.01 -10.66 -0.79
C LEU A 63 5.32 -10.78 -2.28
N LEU A 64 4.48 -11.46 -3.05
CA LEU A 64 4.54 -11.49 -4.51
C LEU A 64 4.52 -10.07 -5.07
N ILE A 65 3.52 -9.27 -4.67
CA ILE A 65 3.36 -7.88 -5.12
C ILE A 65 4.60 -7.05 -4.78
N TYR A 66 5.10 -7.14 -3.55
CA TYR A 66 6.30 -6.45 -3.11
C TYR A 66 7.54 -6.84 -3.93
N ASN A 67 7.75 -8.13 -4.15
CA ASN A 67 8.86 -8.64 -4.93
C ASN A 67 8.80 -8.19 -6.40
N CYS A 68 7.61 -8.08 -6.99
CA CYS A 68 7.42 -7.52 -8.32
C CYS A 68 7.91 -6.06 -8.38
N PHE A 69 7.58 -5.23 -7.38
CA PHE A 69 8.10 -3.85 -7.31
C PHE A 69 9.61 -3.79 -7.08
N LEU A 70 10.17 -4.65 -6.22
CA LEU A 70 11.62 -4.70 -6.02
C LEU A 70 12.37 -5.07 -7.31
N LYS A 71 11.86 -6.05 -8.08
CA LYS A 71 12.43 -6.42 -9.38
C LYS A 71 12.40 -5.24 -10.36
N LEU A 72 11.30 -4.49 -10.38
CA LEU A 72 11.18 -3.30 -11.21
C LEU A 72 12.21 -2.23 -10.82
N LEU A 73 12.30 -1.90 -9.53
CA LEU A 73 13.26 -0.93 -9.01
C LEU A 73 14.70 -1.35 -9.33
N ALA A 74 15.03 -2.63 -9.16
CA ALA A 74 16.35 -3.18 -9.47
C ALA A 74 16.68 -3.08 -10.97
N LYS A 75 15.72 -3.39 -11.86
CA LYS A 75 15.88 -3.27 -13.32
C LYS A 75 16.20 -1.84 -13.75
N HIS A 76 15.47 -0.87 -13.19
CA HIS A 76 15.63 0.54 -13.52
C HIS A 76 16.71 1.25 -12.67
N LYS A 77 17.35 0.55 -11.74
CA LYS A 77 18.36 1.08 -10.80
C LYS A 77 17.84 2.28 -9.99
N ILE A 78 16.55 2.27 -9.68
CA ILE A 78 15.88 3.32 -8.90
C ILE A 78 16.10 3.06 -7.42
N LYS A 79 16.45 4.10 -6.67
CA LYS A 79 16.58 4.06 -5.22
C LYS A 79 15.38 4.76 -4.58
N TYR A 80 15.05 4.39 -3.34
CA TYR A 80 14.01 5.07 -2.56
C TYR A 80 14.34 6.54 -2.26
N SER A 81 15.62 6.92 -2.33
CA SER A 81 16.11 8.27 -2.10
C SER A 81 16.10 9.17 -3.34
N GLU A 82 15.57 8.69 -4.46
CA GLU A 82 15.38 9.50 -5.67
C GLU A 82 14.27 10.53 -5.47
N LYS A 83 14.38 11.66 -6.16
CA LYS A 83 13.36 12.70 -6.11
C LYS A 83 12.09 12.26 -6.81
N TYR A 84 10.95 12.72 -6.32
CA TYR A 84 9.69 12.60 -7.05
C TYR A 84 9.62 13.61 -8.19
N ASP A 85 8.73 13.37 -9.16
CA ASP A 85 8.57 14.21 -10.35
C ASP A 85 8.23 15.69 -10.05
N TRP A 86 7.61 15.94 -8.88
CA TRP A 86 7.23 17.28 -8.43
C TRP A 86 8.27 17.96 -7.53
N GLU A 87 9.39 17.29 -7.21
CA GLU A 87 10.42 17.82 -6.31
C GLU A 87 11.57 18.49 -7.06
N THR A 88 12.14 19.52 -6.44
CA THR A 88 13.37 20.16 -6.92
C THR A 88 14.61 19.59 -6.23
N ASP A 89 15.77 19.73 -6.88
CA ASP A 89 17.04 19.24 -6.32
C ASP A 89 17.39 19.93 -4.99
N GLU A 90 17.00 21.20 -4.82
CA GLU A 90 17.18 21.93 -3.57
C GLU A 90 16.35 21.38 -2.42
N GLN A 91 15.09 20.97 -2.69
CA GLN A 91 14.21 20.35 -1.70
C GLN A 91 14.75 18.99 -1.28
N LEU A 92 15.21 18.19 -2.25
CA LEU A 92 15.81 16.89 -1.98
C LEU A 92 17.08 17.01 -1.11
N ALA A 93 17.93 18.00 -1.39
CA ALA A 93 19.14 18.24 -0.60
C ALA A 93 18.81 18.57 0.86
N LYS A 94 17.79 19.41 1.11
CA LYS A 94 17.31 19.74 2.46
C LYS A 94 16.73 18.51 3.17
N LEU A 95 15.92 17.71 2.48
CA LEU A 95 15.33 16.49 3.05
C LEU A 95 16.40 15.47 3.44
N ARG A 96 17.43 15.27 2.62
CA ARG A 96 18.55 14.37 2.94
C ARG A 96 19.35 14.82 4.17
N GLN A 97 19.45 16.13 4.41
CA GLN A 97 20.06 16.66 5.62
C GLN A 97 19.18 16.41 6.86
N GLN A 98 17.86 16.51 6.70
CA GLN A 98 16.90 16.38 7.79
C GLN A 98 16.62 14.91 8.18
N TYR A 99 16.62 14.00 7.20
CA TYR A 99 16.27 12.59 7.38
C TYR A 99 17.43 11.70 6.92
N SER A 100 18.30 11.33 7.88
CA SER A 100 19.46 10.46 7.62
C SER A 100 19.16 8.97 7.79
N LYS A 101 18.03 8.59 8.38
CA LYS A 101 17.67 7.18 8.60
C LYS A 101 16.83 6.67 7.42
N PRO A 102 17.13 5.47 6.89
CA PRO A 102 16.31 4.86 5.86
C PRO A 102 14.89 4.65 6.40
N ALA A 103 13.89 4.81 5.52
CA ALA A 103 12.52 4.65 5.94
C ALA A 103 12.23 3.19 6.27
N ALA A 104 11.35 2.94 7.25
CA ALA A 104 11.04 1.58 7.72
C ALA A 104 10.49 0.65 6.60
N TYR A 105 9.97 1.22 5.51
CA TYR A 105 9.45 0.46 4.36
C TYR A 105 10.52 0.09 3.33
N GLU A 106 11.76 0.59 3.45
CA GLU A 106 12.86 0.22 2.55
C GLU A 106 13.27 -1.24 2.72
N ASP A 107 13.20 -1.77 3.95
CA ASP A 107 13.39 -3.19 4.27
C ASP A 107 12.15 -3.76 4.96
N ALA A 108 11.26 -4.36 4.15
CA ALA A 108 10.05 -5.01 4.65
C ALA A 108 10.28 -6.48 5.03
N THR A 109 11.53 -6.97 5.03
CA THR A 109 11.83 -8.39 5.26
C THR A 109 11.34 -8.87 6.63
N GLU A 110 11.53 -8.07 7.67
CA GLU A 110 11.07 -8.39 9.02
C GLU A 110 9.53 -8.40 9.13
N PHE A 111 8.85 -7.48 8.43
CA PHE A 111 7.40 -7.43 8.35
C PHE A 111 6.81 -8.70 7.73
N PHE A 112 7.35 -9.15 6.59
CA PHE A 112 6.87 -10.37 5.94
C PHE A 112 7.22 -11.66 6.71
N LYS A 113 8.34 -11.66 7.44
CA LYS A 113 8.72 -12.79 8.31
C LYS A 113 7.82 -12.93 9.53
N SER A 114 7.40 -11.81 10.13
CA SER A 114 6.59 -11.83 11.35
C SER A 114 5.12 -12.20 11.09
N ASP A 115 4.65 -12.10 9.84
CA ASP A 115 3.26 -12.28 9.39
C ASP A 115 2.20 -12.09 10.50
N PRO A 116 2.05 -10.87 11.05
CA PRO A 116 1.31 -10.63 12.28
C PRO A 116 -0.19 -10.93 12.20
N VAL A 117 -0.71 -11.19 11.00
CA VAL A 117 -2.14 -11.44 10.72
C VAL A 117 -2.40 -12.92 10.35
N GLY A 118 -1.37 -13.67 9.96
CA GLY A 118 -1.52 -15.04 9.46
C GLY A 118 -2.26 -15.11 8.11
N ILE A 119 -2.08 -16.22 7.38
CA ILE A 119 -2.56 -16.37 6.00
C ILE A 119 -4.09 -16.61 5.92
N ASN A 120 -4.74 -17.10 6.99
CA ASN A 120 -6.15 -17.50 6.98
C ASN A 120 -6.93 -17.17 8.27
N GLU A 121 -6.40 -16.35 9.17
CA GLU A 121 -7.11 -16.06 10.42
C GLU A 121 -7.99 -14.82 10.26
N PRO A 122 -9.28 -14.88 10.64
CA PRO A 122 -10.06 -13.66 10.79
C PRO A 122 -9.35 -12.73 11.77
N PRO A 123 -9.50 -11.39 11.64
CA PRO A 123 -8.91 -10.45 12.58
C PRO A 123 -9.26 -10.88 14.00
N LEU A 124 -8.24 -11.17 14.82
CA LEU A 124 -8.47 -11.63 16.19
C LEU A 124 -9.31 -10.57 16.92
N PRO A 125 -10.49 -10.92 17.44
CA PRO A 125 -11.30 -9.97 18.20
C PRO A 125 -10.49 -9.52 19.42
N GLY A 126 -10.07 -8.25 19.43
CA GLY A 126 -9.47 -7.63 20.61
C GLY A 126 -7.95 -7.53 20.69
N GLN A 127 -7.17 -7.81 19.64
CA GLN A 127 -5.75 -7.42 19.64
C GLN A 127 -5.57 -5.96 19.20
N SER A 128 -5.80 -5.05 20.15
CA SER A 128 -5.18 -3.74 20.12
C SER A 128 -3.67 -3.92 20.00
N THR A 129 -3.06 -3.33 18.98
CA THR A 129 -1.62 -3.04 18.97
C THR A 129 -1.27 -2.45 20.34
N LYS A 130 -0.37 -3.10 21.07
CA LYS A 130 0.00 -2.79 22.47
C LYS A 130 0.16 -1.27 22.69
N SER A 131 -0.88 -0.65 23.23
CA SER A 131 -0.80 0.51 24.11
C SER A 131 -1.08 -0.02 25.50
N THR A 132 -0.05 -0.26 26.30
CA THR A 132 -0.17 -0.65 27.71
C THR A 132 -0.77 0.51 28.50
N ALA A 133 -2.09 0.61 28.51
CA ALA A 133 -2.86 1.27 29.54
C ALA A 133 -4.05 0.36 29.80
N THR A 134 -4.16 -0.17 31.02
CA THR A 134 -5.32 -0.96 31.42
C THR A 134 -6.56 -0.07 31.50
N MET A 135 -7.76 -0.64 31.37
CA MET A 135 -9.02 0.11 31.48
C MET A 135 -9.07 0.95 32.78
N ASP A 136 -8.49 0.41 33.86
CA ASP A 136 -8.37 1.09 35.15
C ASP A 136 -7.45 2.33 35.08
N ASP A 137 -6.40 2.31 34.26
CA ASP A 137 -5.51 3.45 34.05
C ASP A 137 -6.23 4.58 33.31
N ILE A 138 -7.07 4.24 32.33
CA ILE A 138 -7.87 5.21 31.55
C ILE A 138 -8.95 5.83 32.43
N ASP A 139 -9.64 5.04 33.25
CA ASP A 139 -10.66 5.52 34.18
C ASP A 139 -10.08 6.41 35.28
N ASN A 140 -8.91 6.05 35.81
CA ASN A 140 -8.19 6.88 36.78
C ASN A 140 -7.71 8.20 36.15
N MET A 141 -7.29 8.19 34.88
CA MET A 141 -6.87 9.40 34.16
C MET A 141 -8.07 10.33 33.88
N LEU A 142 -9.22 9.78 33.49
CA LEU A 142 -10.46 10.53 33.27
C LEU A 142 -11.04 11.12 34.57
N LYS A 143 -10.96 10.40 35.69
CA LYS A 143 -11.34 10.91 37.02
C LYS A 143 -10.43 12.07 37.46
N ARG A 144 -9.11 11.96 37.22
CA ARG A 144 -8.16 13.05 37.49
C ARG A 144 -8.44 14.29 36.65
N ALA A 145 -8.76 14.12 35.37
CA ALA A 145 -9.09 15.22 34.47
C ALA A 145 -10.38 15.96 34.88
N LYS A 146 -11.37 15.25 35.42
CA LYS A 146 -12.62 15.85 35.91
C LYS A 146 -12.44 16.61 37.21
N ASN A 147 -11.63 16.13 38.15
CA ASN A 147 -11.41 16.83 39.42
C ASN A 147 -10.61 18.14 39.27
N ASN A 148 -9.68 18.20 38.31
CA ASN A 148 -8.87 19.40 38.07
C ASN A 148 -9.64 20.55 37.37
N ASN A 149 -10.86 20.31 36.90
CA ASN A 149 -11.68 21.29 36.18
C ASN A 149 -12.78 21.90 37.06
N ILE A 150 -12.80 21.59 38.36
CA ILE A 150 -13.78 22.11 39.33
C ILE A 150 -13.12 23.15 40.28
N GLU A 151 -11.79 23.25 40.30
CA GLU A 151 -11.02 24.22 41.13
C GLU A 151 -10.45 25.42 40.33
N LYS A 152 -11.04 25.79 39.20
CA LYS A 152 -10.74 27.07 38.52
C LYS A 152 -11.97 27.91 38.29
#